data_AF-A0AA39QLA3-F1
#
_entry.id   AF-A0AA39QLA3-F1
#
_cell.length_a   1.000
_cell.length_b   1.000
_cell.length_c   1.000
_cell.angle_alpha   90.00
_cell.angle_beta   90.00
_cell.angle_gamma   90.00
#
_symmetry.space_group_name_H-M   'P 1'
#
loop_
_entity.id
_entity.type
_entity.pdbx_description
1 polymer ?
#
loop_
_entity_poly.entity_id
_entity_poly.type
_entity_poly.pdbx_seq_one_letter_code
_entity_poly.pdbx_strand_id
1 'polypeptide(L)'
;MWIVLISFSFVLYRAYRVITGPKAVSYIPGLRPLFAPITLFGETLPTSTWNPGLTRPWEWRKFSYFNHTREVLSMVPLLSGQSCLYVGSLPVMKQLLSTEGEMRMRKPEQLTAAVYMTTSWTAFSC
;
A
#
# COMPACT_ATOMS: atom_id res chain seq x y z
N MET A 1 -29.04 -22.18 -4.15
CA MET A 1 -27.94 -22.49 -5.08
C MET A 1 -27.05 -21.29 -5.39
N TRP A 2 -27.58 -20.16 -5.85
CA TRP A 2 -26.78 -18.99 -6.25
C TRP A 2 -25.84 -18.42 -5.16
N ILE A 3 -26.27 -18.42 -3.90
CA ILE A 3 -25.45 -17.93 -2.77
C ILE A 3 -24.14 -18.72 -2.64
N VAL A 4 -24.20 -20.05 -2.81
CA VAL A 4 -23.02 -20.93 -2.70
C VAL A 4 -22.07 -20.71 -3.88
N LEU A 5 -22.60 -20.50 -5.09
CA LEU A 5 -21.79 -20.19 -6.27
C LEU A 5 -21.08 -18.84 -6.14
N ILE A 6 -21.79 -17.82 -5.64
CA ILE A 6 -21.21 -16.49 -5.40
C ILE A 6 -20.13 -16.57 -4.32
N SER A 7 -20.37 -17.27 -3.20
CA SER A 7 -19.37 -17.39 -2.14
C SER A 7 -18.14 -18.16 -2.62
N PHE A 8 -18.32 -19.24 -3.39
CA PHE A 8 -17.22 -20.03 -3.93
C PHE A 8 -16.37 -19.24 -4.93
N SER A 9 -17.01 -18.53 -5.86
CA SER A 9 -16.33 -17.64 -6.81
C SER A 9 -15.56 -16.53 -6.09
N PHE A 10 -16.17 -15.93 -5.05
CA PHE A 10 -15.49 -14.92 -4.23
C PHE A 10 -14.24 -15.48 -3.55
N VAL A 11 -14.32 -16.67 -2.94
CA VAL A 11 -13.17 -17.32 -2.29
C VAL A 11 -12.08 -17.65 -3.30
N LEU A 12 -12.42 -18.17 -4.48
CA LEU A 12 -11.44 -18.44 -5.55
C LEU A 12 -10.76 -17.16 -6.02
N TYR A 13 -11.53 -16.09 -6.23
CA TYR A 13 -10.98 -14.79 -6.61
C TYR A 13 -10.04 -14.23 -5.54
N ARG A 14 -10.40 -14.38 -4.26
CA ARG A 14 -9.54 -14.01 -3.12
C ARG A 14 -8.25 -14.83 -3.10
N ALA A 15 -8.34 -16.15 -3.24
CA ALA A 15 -7.18 -17.03 -3.27
C ALA A 15 -6.24 -16.67 -4.43
N TYR A 16 -6.80 -16.44 -5.63
CA TYR A 16 -6.03 -15.99 -6.79
C TYR A 16 -5.28 -14.69 -6.51
N ARG A 17 -5.94 -13.70 -5.89
CA ARG A 17 -5.30 -12.43 -5.52
C ARG A 17 -4.18 -12.59 -4.50
N VAL A 18 -4.35 -13.46 -3.50
CA VAL A 18 -3.32 -13.72 -2.49
C VAL A 18 -2.11 -14.42 -3.10
N ILE A 19 -2.31 -15.31 -4.07
CA ILE A 19 -1.23 -16.03 -4.76
C ILE A 19 -0.51 -15.13 -5.77
N THR A 20 -1.22 -14.23 -6.45
CA THR A 20 -0.64 -13.33 -7.45
C THR A 20 -0.05 -12.06 -6.85
N GLY A 21 -0.50 -11.62 -5.68
CA GLY A 21 0.04 -10.43 -5.00
C GLY A 21 1.55 -10.46 -4.77
N PRO A 22 2.14 -11.56 -4.28
CA PRO A 22 3.60 -11.70 -4.13
C PRO A 22 4.38 -11.55 -5.44
N LYS A 23 3.78 -11.90 -6.60
CA LYS A 23 4.42 -11.71 -7.92
C LYS A 23 4.63 -10.23 -8.23
N ALA A 24 3.68 -9.37 -7.84
CA ALA A 24 3.77 -7.92 -8.06
C ALA A 24 4.90 -7.25 -7.26
N VAL A 25 5.38 -7.90 -6.20
CA VAL A 25 6.46 -7.40 -5.33
C VAL A 25 7.72 -8.24 -5.44
N SER A 26 7.91 -8.95 -6.55
CA SER A 26 9.09 -9.79 -6.82
C SER A 26 9.43 -10.77 -5.69
N TYR A 27 8.40 -11.28 -4.98
CA TYR A 27 8.54 -12.17 -3.82
C TYR A 27 9.41 -11.64 -2.67
N ILE A 28 9.59 -10.32 -2.59
CA ILE A 28 10.31 -9.68 -1.48
C ILE A 28 9.59 -10.02 -0.17
N PRO A 29 10.29 -10.44 0.89
CA PRO A 29 9.67 -10.74 2.16
C PRO A 29 9.10 -9.47 2.80
N GLY A 30 7.93 -9.58 3.43
CA GLY A 30 7.28 -8.42 4.00
C GLY A 30 5.94 -8.72 4.66
N LEU A 31 5.22 -7.66 5.00
CA LEU A 31 3.96 -7.74 5.71
C LEU A 31 2.83 -8.21 4.78
N ARG A 32 1.88 -8.93 5.37
CA ARG A 32 0.68 -9.43 4.70
C ARG A 32 -0.57 -8.98 5.47
N PRO A 33 -0.86 -7.67 5.49
CA PRO A 33 -1.96 -7.15 6.28
C PRO A 33 -3.32 -7.52 5.67
N LEU A 34 -4.39 -7.38 6.44
CA LEU A 34 -5.75 -7.57 5.93
C LEU A 34 -6.10 -6.47 4.91
N PHE A 35 -5.82 -5.22 5.26
CA PHE A 35 -6.11 -4.04 4.45
C PHE A 35 -4.82 -3.29 4.13
N ALA A 36 -4.74 -2.71 2.94
CA ALA A 36 -3.67 -1.76 2.64
C ALA A 36 -3.90 -0.46 3.41
N PRO A 37 -2.84 0.21 3.89
CA PRO A 37 -2.92 1.45 4.66
C PRO A 37 -3.74 2.56 4.01
N ILE A 38 -3.74 2.65 2.68
CA ILE A 38 -4.34 3.74 1.89
C ILE A 38 -5.80 3.39 1.51
N THR A 39 -6.39 2.37 2.13
CA THR A 39 -7.81 2.03 1.91
C THR A 39 -8.65 2.57 3.06
N LEU A 40 -9.90 2.90 2.78
CA LEU A 40 -10.87 3.38 3.79
C LEU A 40 -10.85 2.53 5.08
N PHE A 41 -10.84 1.20 4.93
CA PHE A 41 -10.79 0.28 6.07
C PHE A 41 -9.40 0.18 6.72
N GLY A 42 -8.34 0.34 5.94
CA GLY A 42 -6.98 0.39 6.48
C GLY A 42 -6.75 1.61 7.35
N GLU A 43 -7.28 2.77 6.96
CA GLU A 43 -7.14 4.04 7.67
C GLU A 43 -8.01 4.14 8.93
N THR A 44 -9.23 3.60 8.88
CA THR A 44 -10.19 3.70 9.99
C THR A 44 -9.91 2.74 11.13
N LEU A 45 -9.33 1.57 10.83
CA LEU A 45 -8.96 0.59 11.85
C LEU A 45 -7.66 1.01 12.56
N PRO A 46 -7.53 0.77 13.87
CA PRO A 46 -6.33 1.12 14.62
C PRO A 46 -5.10 0.36 14.10
N THR A 47 -3.93 0.99 14.23
CA THR A 47 -2.63 0.40 13.91
C THR A 47 -2.40 -0.85 14.76
N SER A 48 -2.23 -1.99 14.11
CA SER A 48 -1.98 -3.29 14.73
C SER A 48 -1.09 -4.15 13.83
N THR A 49 -0.69 -5.33 14.32
CA THR A 49 0.07 -6.32 13.54
C THR A 49 -0.66 -6.80 12.28
N TRP A 50 -1.99 -6.76 12.26
CA TRP A 50 -2.84 -7.23 11.15
C TRP A 50 -3.36 -6.08 10.28
N ASN A 51 -3.45 -4.88 10.84
CA ASN A 51 -3.79 -3.66 10.12
C ASN A 51 -2.75 -2.56 10.39
N PRO A 52 -1.79 -2.33 9.47
CA PRO A 52 -0.78 -1.32 9.67
C PRO A 52 -1.38 0.08 9.71
N GLY A 53 -2.46 0.37 8.99
CA GLY A 53 -3.02 1.72 8.93
C GLY A 53 -2.03 2.79 8.47
N LEU A 54 -2.48 4.05 8.46
CA LEU A 54 -1.72 5.15 7.88
C LEU A 54 -0.55 5.61 8.79
N THR A 55 -0.69 5.43 10.10
CA THR A 55 0.28 5.92 11.10
C THR A 55 1.48 4.98 11.29
N ARG A 56 1.42 3.75 10.79
CA ARG A 56 2.49 2.75 10.99
C ARG A 56 3.89 3.16 10.55
N PRO A 57 4.12 3.91 9.45
CA PRO A 57 5.45 4.40 9.11
C PRO A 57 6.09 5.22 10.26
N TRP A 58 5.27 5.91 11.05
CA TRP A 58 5.70 6.71 12.19
C TRP A 58 5.87 5.88 13.46
N GLU A 59 4.84 5.11 13.83
CA GLU A 59 4.85 4.30 15.06
C GLU A 59 5.96 3.26 15.03
N TRP A 60 6.14 2.58 13.89
CA TRP A 60 7.09 1.49 13.76
C TRP A 60 8.37 1.92 13.06
N ARG A 61 8.71 3.23 13.07
CA ARG A 61 9.93 3.73 12.43
C ARG A 61 11.21 3.06 12.94
N LYS A 62 11.27 2.80 14.25
CA LYS A 62 12.38 2.09 14.91
C LYS A 62 12.53 0.67 14.40
N PHE A 63 11.42 -0.02 14.21
CA PHE A 63 11.41 -1.39 13.73
C PHE A 63 11.55 -1.51 12.21
N SER A 64 11.05 -0.54 11.45
CA SER A 64 10.94 -0.63 9.99
C SER A 64 12.10 0.02 9.25
N TYR A 65 12.70 1.06 9.82
CA TYR A 65 13.77 1.84 9.18
C TYR A 65 15.10 1.76 9.93
N PHE A 66 15.06 1.80 11.26
CA PHE A 66 16.28 1.76 12.08
C PHE A 66 16.74 0.33 12.40
N ASN A 67 15.92 -0.68 12.11
CA ASN A 67 16.34 -2.07 12.14
C ASN A 67 16.92 -2.46 10.78
N HIS A 68 18.25 -2.39 10.64
CA HIS A 68 18.99 -2.59 9.38
C HIS A 68 18.87 -3.99 8.76
N THR A 69 18.08 -4.89 9.35
CA THR A 69 17.82 -6.22 8.76
C THR A 69 17.25 -6.17 7.35
N ARG A 70 16.41 -5.17 7.00
CA ARG A 70 15.79 -5.07 5.66
C ARG A 70 15.49 -3.62 5.30
N GLU A 71 16.08 -3.13 4.20
CA GLU A 71 15.83 -1.77 3.70
C GLU A 71 14.56 -1.64 2.86
N VAL A 72 14.14 -2.75 2.23
CA VAL A 72 12.94 -2.82 1.40
C VAL A 72 12.00 -3.86 1.99
N LEU A 73 10.74 -3.46 2.19
CA LEU A 73 9.70 -4.30 2.74
C LEU A 73 8.52 -4.34 1.78
N SER A 74 8.06 -5.53 1.42
CA SER A 74 6.81 -5.64 0.67
C SER A 74 5.60 -5.57 1.59
N MET A 75 4.51 -5.01 1.08
CA MET A 75 3.21 -5.05 1.72
C MET A 75 2.21 -5.57 0.70
N VAL A 76 1.67 -6.75 0.96
CA VAL A 76 0.68 -7.39 0.07
C VAL A 76 -0.59 -7.62 0.88
N PRO A 77 -1.64 -6.81 0.65
CA PRO A 77 -2.88 -6.93 1.40
C PRO A 77 -3.66 -8.19 0.98
N LEU A 78 -4.27 -8.87 1.94
CA LEU A 78 -5.04 -10.09 1.71
C LEU A 78 -6.47 -9.80 1.26
N LEU A 79 -7.13 -8.78 1.84
CA LEU A 79 -8.52 -8.45 1.57
C LEU A 79 -8.67 -7.23 0.67
N SER A 80 -8.09 -6.08 0.98
CA SER A 80 -8.36 -4.88 0.17
C SER A 80 -7.15 -4.00 -0.01
N GLY A 81 -7.03 -3.41 -1.20
CA GLY A 81 -5.94 -2.53 -1.59
C GLY A 81 -4.95 -3.14 -2.58
N GLN A 82 -4.00 -2.31 -2.99
CA GLN A 82 -2.91 -2.67 -3.89
C GLN A 82 -1.67 -3.11 -3.10
N SER A 83 -0.85 -3.95 -3.73
CA SER A 83 0.44 -4.34 -3.16
C SER A 83 1.45 -3.21 -3.36
N CYS A 84 2.23 -2.89 -2.35
CA CYS A 84 3.21 -1.80 -2.41
C CYS A 84 4.55 -2.20 -1.77
N LEU A 85 5.61 -1.48 -2.14
CA LEU A 85 6.93 -1.60 -1.55
C LEU A 85 7.20 -0.39 -0.67
N TYR A 86 7.69 -0.65 0.53
CA TYR A 86 8.21 0.37 1.44
C TYR A 86 9.72 0.35 1.37
N VAL A 87 10.31 1.50 1.09
CA VAL A 87 11.75 1.70 1.05
C VAL A 87 12.15 2.57 2.23
N GLY A 88 13.13 2.10 3.00
CA GLY A 88 13.70 2.79 4.14
C GLY A 88 15.02 3.50 3.88
N SER A 89 15.70 3.15 2.78
CA SER A 89 17.00 3.74 2.45
C SER A 89 16.85 5.07 1.72
N LEU A 90 17.46 6.10 2.29
CA LEU A 90 17.52 7.45 1.71
C LEU A 90 18.10 7.50 0.28
N PRO A 91 19.19 6.79 -0.08
CA PRO A 91 19.69 6.84 -1.45
C PRO A 91 18.70 6.28 -2.48
N VAL A 92 18.03 5.16 -2.16
CA VAL A 92 17.04 4.55 -3.04
C VAL A 92 15.81 5.46 -3.19
N MET A 93 15.36 6.08 -2.09
CA MET A 93 14.28 7.06 -2.14
C MET A 93 14.64 8.25 -3.03
N LYS A 94 15.86 8.80 -2.93
CA LYS A 94 16.32 9.89 -3.80
C LYS A 94 16.32 9.48 -5.27
N GLN A 95 16.79 8.27 -5.58
CA GLN A 95 16.80 7.74 -6.94
C GLN A 95 15.39 7.56 -7.51
N LEU A 96 14.45 7.02 -6.71
CA LEU A 96 13.04 6.90 -7.10
C LEU A 96 12.42 8.25 -7.44
N LEU A 97 12.68 9.27 -6.62
CA LEU A 97 12.14 10.62 -6.81
C LEU A 97 12.80 11.35 -7.99
N SER A 98 14.11 11.19 -8.20
CA SER A 98 14.80 11.84 -9.33
C SER A 98 14.38 11.28 -10.68
N THR A 99 14.03 9.99 -10.74
CA THR A 99 13.75 9.27 -11.99
C THR A 99 12.24 9.12 -12.25
N GLU A 100 11.37 9.75 -11.45
CA GLU A 100 9.91 9.67 -11.57
C GLU A 100 9.43 10.03 -12.99
N GLY A 101 9.94 11.14 -13.55
CA GLY A 101 9.58 11.62 -14.88
C GLY A 101 10.10 10.75 -16.02
N GLU A 102 11.29 10.17 -15.88
CA GLU A 102 11.91 9.31 -16.89
C GLU A 102 11.25 7.92 -16.95
N MET A 103 10.98 7.33 -15.78
CA MET A 103 10.33 6.02 -15.67
C MET A 103 8.80 6.09 -15.83
N ARG A 104 8.23 7.28 -16.11
CA ARG A 104 6.78 7.52 -16.22
C ARG A 104 6.01 6.95 -15.03
N MET A 105 6.58 7.06 -13.83
CA MET A 105 5.93 6.60 -12.61
C MET A 105 4.73 7.49 -12.32
N ARG A 106 3.53 6.91 -12.30
CA ARG A 106 2.30 7.63 -11.98
C ARG A 106 2.01 7.47 -10.49
N LYS A 107 1.85 8.59 -9.77
CA LYS A 107 1.34 8.57 -8.40
C LYS A 107 -0.05 7.93 -8.39
N PRO A 108 -0.32 6.97 -7.49
CA PRO A 108 -1.62 6.33 -7.44
C PRO A 108 -2.69 7.38 -7.13
N GLU A 109 -3.84 7.25 -7.79
CA GLU A 109 -4.95 8.19 -7.66
C GLU A 109 -5.39 8.33 -6.20
N GLN A 110 -5.37 7.23 -5.44
CA GLN A 110 -5.74 7.22 -4.02
C GLN A 110 -4.86 8.14 -3.16
N LEU A 111 -3.59 8.37 -3.54
CA LEU A 111 -2.68 9.30 -2.84
C LEU A 111 -2.73 10.73 -3.37
N THR A 112 -3.31 10.92 -4.57
CA THR A 112 -3.33 12.23 -5.23
C THR A 112 -4.72 12.88 -5.14
N ALA A 113 -5.78 12.10 -4.91
CA ALA A 113 -7.16 12.57 -4.80
C ALA A 113 -7.33 13.66 -3.75
N ALA A 114 -6.69 13.53 -2.58
CA ALA A 114 -6.74 14.56 -1.54
C ALA A 114 -6.11 15.88 -2.00
N VAL A 115 -5.02 15.84 -2.77
CA VAL A 115 -4.35 17.02 -3.31
C VAL A 115 -5.24 17.72 -4.33
N TYR A 116 -5.87 16.97 -5.24
CA TYR A 116 -6.79 17.53 -6.23
C TYR A 116 -8.00 18.22 -5.60
N MET A 117 -8.57 17.62 -4.54
CA MET A 117 -9.65 18.23 -3.77
C MET A 117 -9.22 19.54 -3.10
N THR A 118 -7.99 19.65 -2.58
CA THR A 118 -7.52 20.91 -1.98
C THR A 118 -7.22 22.01 -3.02
N THR A 119 -6.71 21.65 -4.20
CA THR A 119 -6.40 22.63 -5.26
C THR A 119 -7.64 23.26 -5.89
N SER A 120 -8.78 22.58 -5.89
CA SER A 120 -10.03 23.17 -6.41
C SER A 120 -10.57 24.28 -5.50
N TRP A 121 -10.29 24.25 -4.19
CA TRP A 121 -10.68 25.33 -3.27
C TRP A 121 -9.77 26.54 -3.37
N THR A 122 -8.46 26.35 -3.62
CA THR A 122 -7.52 27.47 -3.82
C THR A 122 -7.71 28.17 -5.17
N ALA A 123 -8.22 27.48 -6.19
CA ALA A 123 -8.52 28.09 -7.49
C ALA A 123 -9.77 28.99 -7.49
N PHE A 124 -10.62 28.90 -6.46
CA PHE A 124 -11.80 29.76 -6.28
C PHE A 124 -11.55 30.97 -5.35
N SER A 125 -10.32 31.13 -4.83
CA SER A 125 -9.96 32.19 -3.88
C SER A 125 -8.99 33.24 -4.46
N CYS A 126 -8.85 33.32 -5.79
CA CYS A 126 -8.16 34.40 -6.51
C CYS A 126 -9.09 35.07 -7.50
#